data_AF-A0A5S4FBV2-F1
#
_entry.id   AF-A0A5S4FBV2-F1
#
_cell.length_a   1.000
_cell.length_b   1.000
_cell.length_c   1.000
_cell.angle_alpha   90.00
_cell.angle_beta   90.00
_cell.angle_gamma   90.00
#
_symmetry.space_group_name_H-M   'P 1'
#
loop_
_entity.id
_entity.type
_entity.pdbx_description
1 polymer ?
#
loop_
_entity_poly.entity_id
_entity_poly.type
_entity_poly.pdbx_seq_one_letter_code
_entity_poly.pdbx_strand_id
1 'polypeptide(L)'
;MGNTMLRKRLRSALAVGCLVVGSTLIFEAPAQAASSHAIAKTNGTRAAEVWFNRANGSHGNSAWFDLYDAKCDAKPVYVTWKFVTGGWSRWESATNDGGCGNTMGINLGGGGFTIDYKVCVDDGFLDDSCSGTVRDHN
;
A
#
# COMPACT_ATOMS: atom_id res chain seq x y z
N MET A 1 72.22 -18.15 15.08
CA MET A 1 71.70 -19.51 15.36
C MET A 1 71.17 -19.51 16.78
N GLY A 2 69.91 -19.86 16.99
CA GLY A 2 69.32 -19.95 18.34
C GLY A 2 67.84 -19.60 18.36
N ASN A 3 67.01 -20.61 18.15
CA ASN A 3 65.56 -20.56 18.35
C ASN A 3 65.19 -20.45 19.84
N THR A 4 63.89 -20.26 20.05
CA THR A 4 63.03 -20.83 21.12
C THR A 4 62.56 -19.87 22.23
N MET A 5 61.27 -19.52 22.10
CA MET A 5 60.20 -19.56 23.11
C MET A 5 60.38 -18.88 24.50
N LEU A 6 59.37 -18.10 24.93
CA LEU A 6 58.25 -18.57 25.79
C LEU A 6 57.78 -17.53 26.85
N ARG A 7 56.47 -17.23 26.80
CA ARG A 7 55.53 -16.88 27.90
C ARG A 7 55.65 -15.52 28.63
N LYS A 8 54.68 -14.65 28.34
CA LYS A 8 53.47 -14.31 29.16
C LYS A 8 53.77 -13.51 30.43
N ARG A 9 53.33 -12.23 30.46
CA ARG A 9 52.41 -11.73 31.50
C ARG A 9 51.40 -10.75 30.91
N LEU A 10 50.15 -11.20 30.99
CA LEU A 10 48.90 -10.49 30.76
C LEU A 10 48.75 -9.36 31.81
N ARG A 11 48.41 -8.14 31.39
CA ARG A 11 47.66 -7.20 32.22
C ARG A 11 46.58 -6.56 31.38
N SER A 12 45.38 -7.02 31.69
CA SER A 12 44.09 -6.57 31.19
C SER A 12 43.90 -5.07 31.40
N ALA A 13 43.47 -4.37 30.35
CA ALA A 13 42.69 -3.16 30.48
C ALA A 13 41.49 -3.32 29.54
N LEU A 14 40.36 -3.66 30.15
CA LEU A 14 39.07 -3.85 29.53
C LEU A 14 38.56 -2.47 29.09
N ALA A 15 38.79 -2.08 27.83
CA ALA A 15 38.16 -0.90 27.26
C ALA A 15 36.74 -1.29 26.83
N VAL A 16 35.77 -1.04 27.71
CA VAL A 16 34.35 -1.13 27.42
C VAL A 16 34.01 0.01 26.46
N GLY A 17 33.99 -0.28 25.16
CA GLY A 17 33.43 0.60 24.15
C GLY A 17 31.92 0.53 24.19
N CYS A 18 31.26 1.61 24.61
CA CYS A 18 29.81 1.79 24.53
C CYS A 18 29.33 1.53 23.10
N LEU A 19 28.55 0.47 22.92
CA LEU A 19 27.74 0.28 21.72
C LEU A 19 26.59 1.30 21.82
N VAL A 20 26.71 2.42 21.11
CA VAL A 20 25.58 3.33 20.90
C VAL A 20 24.66 2.61 19.93
N VAL A 21 23.70 1.85 20.47
CA VAL A 21 22.53 1.41 19.72
C VAL A 21 21.72 2.67 19.48
N GLY A 22 22.01 3.36 18.38
CA GLY A 22 21.17 4.42 17.84
C GLY A 22 19.84 3.79 17.45
N SER A 23 18.91 3.75 18.40
CA SER A 23 17.53 3.40 18.15
C SER A 23 16.97 4.49 17.23
N THR A 24 17.00 4.25 15.92
CA THR A 24 16.12 4.97 15.01
C THR A 24 14.70 4.64 15.45
N LEU A 25 14.05 5.60 16.11
CA LEU A 25 12.61 5.60 16.25
C LEU A 25 12.06 5.66 14.83
N ILE A 26 11.75 4.50 14.27
CA ILE A 26 10.90 4.41 13.09
C ILE A 26 9.57 4.92 13.60
N PHE A 27 9.27 6.18 13.31
CA PHE A 27 7.92 6.70 13.37
C PHE A 27 7.15 5.94 12.29
N GLU A 28 6.64 4.76 12.63
CA GLU A 28 5.58 4.14 11.86
C GLU A 28 4.40 5.11 11.94
N ALA A 29 4.22 5.89 10.86
CA ALA A 29 2.98 6.63 10.69
C ALA A 29 1.84 5.64 10.90
N PRO A 30 0.80 5.98 11.68
CA PRO A 30 -0.29 5.06 11.90
C PRO A 30 -0.80 4.64 10.53
N ALA A 31 -0.70 3.34 10.23
CA ALA A 31 -1.38 2.76 9.07
C ALA A 31 -2.87 3.00 9.33
N GLN A 32 -3.41 4.06 8.73
CA GLN A 32 -4.82 4.37 8.83
C GLN A 32 -5.53 3.20 8.19
N ALA A 33 -6.22 2.41 9.02
CA ALA A 33 -6.95 1.26 8.54
C ALA A 33 -7.98 1.75 7.52
N ALA A 34 -7.83 1.28 6.28
CA ALA A 34 -8.78 1.56 5.23
C ALA A 34 -10.20 1.23 5.70
N SER A 35 -11.14 2.08 5.33
CA SER A 35 -12.56 1.94 5.65
C SER A 35 -13.15 0.65 5.08
N SER A 36 -12.72 0.28 3.88
CA SER A 36 -13.03 -0.98 3.19
C SER A 36 -12.01 -1.21 2.07
N HIS A 37 -11.97 -2.42 1.51
CA HIS A 37 -11.06 -2.76 0.41
C HIS A 37 -11.64 -3.81 -0.52
N ALA A 38 -11.14 -3.85 -1.76
CA ALA A 38 -11.49 -4.85 -2.75
C ALA A 38 -10.23 -5.43 -3.40
N ILE A 39 -10.21 -6.75 -3.63
CA ILE A 39 -9.04 -7.47 -4.16
C ILE A 39 -9.43 -8.16 -5.47
N ALA A 40 -8.70 -7.85 -6.54
CA ALA A 40 -8.73 -8.62 -7.78
C ALA A 40 -7.70 -9.74 -7.71
N LYS A 41 -8.09 -10.92 -8.19
CA LYS A 41 -7.21 -12.08 -8.31
C LYS A 41 -7.13 -12.51 -9.76
N THR A 42 -5.93 -12.85 -10.19
CA THR A 42 -5.67 -13.51 -11.47
C THR A 42 -4.95 -14.82 -11.18
N ASN A 43 -5.42 -15.92 -11.79
CA ASN A 43 -4.88 -17.27 -11.57
C ASN A 43 -4.76 -17.67 -10.08
N GLY A 44 -5.72 -17.25 -9.25
CA GLY A 44 -5.73 -17.53 -7.80
C GLY A 44 -4.78 -16.68 -6.95
N THR A 45 -3.98 -15.81 -7.57
CA THR A 45 -3.04 -14.91 -6.89
C THR A 45 -3.58 -13.48 -6.81
N ARG A 46 -3.25 -12.75 -5.74
CA ARG A 46 -3.60 -11.32 -5.60
C ARG A 46 -2.90 -10.53 -6.70
N ALA A 47 -3.67 -9.79 -7.47
CA ALA A 47 -3.20 -9.07 -8.65
C ALA A 47 -3.32 -7.56 -8.47
N ALA A 48 -4.42 -7.10 -7.87
CA ALA A 48 -4.62 -5.71 -7.52
C ALA A 48 -5.41 -5.61 -6.23
N GLU A 49 -5.22 -4.52 -5.50
CA GLU A 49 -6.05 -4.16 -4.36
C GLU A 49 -6.35 -2.68 -4.37
N VAL A 50 -7.57 -2.32 -4.02
CA VAL A 50 -7.93 -0.94 -3.78
C VAL A 50 -8.49 -0.78 -2.38
N TRP A 51 -7.98 0.20 -1.65
CA TRP A 51 -8.45 0.60 -0.34
C TRP A 51 -9.24 1.88 -0.44
N PHE A 52 -10.45 1.88 0.09
CA PHE A 52 -11.23 3.09 0.29
C PHE A 52 -10.91 3.68 1.65
N ASN A 53 -10.56 4.96 1.68
CA ASN A 53 -10.30 5.71 2.90
C ASN A 53 -11.31 6.84 3.02
N ARG A 54 -12.00 6.89 4.16
CA ARG A 54 -12.96 7.96 4.46
C ARG A 54 -12.23 9.25 4.81
N ALA A 55 -12.87 10.39 4.58
CA ALA A 55 -12.42 11.69 5.02
C ALA A 55 -12.28 11.70 6.56
N ASN A 56 -11.05 11.80 7.05
CA ASN A 56 -10.75 11.74 8.49
C ASN A 56 -9.65 12.74 8.92
N GLY A 57 -9.54 13.87 8.22
CA GLY A 57 -8.49 14.87 8.46
C GLY A 57 -7.14 14.60 7.76
N SER A 58 -6.93 13.40 7.23
CA SER A 58 -5.84 13.12 6.26
C SER A 58 -6.25 13.52 4.84
N HIS A 59 -5.29 13.70 3.92
CA HIS A 59 -5.53 14.02 2.50
C HIS A 59 -6.44 15.24 2.26
N GLY A 60 -6.29 16.30 3.06
CA GLY A 60 -7.08 17.53 2.91
C GLY A 60 -8.54 17.39 3.35
N ASN A 61 -8.84 16.42 4.22
CA ASN A 61 -10.19 16.07 4.65
C ASN A 61 -11.10 15.59 3.50
N SER A 62 -10.49 14.98 2.49
CA SER A 62 -11.17 14.27 1.41
C SER A 62 -11.13 12.77 1.66
N ALA A 63 -12.07 12.03 1.09
CA ALA A 63 -11.92 10.61 0.88
C ALA A 63 -10.95 10.34 -0.29
N TRP A 64 -10.35 9.15 -0.31
CA TRP A 64 -9.48 8.74 -1.41
C TRP A 64 -9.48 7.23 -1.58
N PHE A 65 -9.07 6.78 -2.77
CA PHE A 65 -8.62 5.41 -2.96
C PHE A 65 -7.10 5.34 -2.92
N ASP A 66 -6.58 4.24 -2.38
CA ASP A 66 -5.22 3.78 -2.64
C ASP A 66 -5.31 2.54 -3.53
N LEU A 67 -4.88 2.65 -4.79
CA LEU A 67 -4.90 1.58 -5.78
C LEU A 67 -3.50 0.97 -5.90
N TYR A 68 -3.35 -0.28 -5.47
CA TYR A 68 -2.09 -1.02 -5.49
C TYR A 68 -2.06 -2.07 -6.59
N ASP A 69 -0.99 -2.02 -7.37
CA ASP A 69 -0.62 -3.07 -8.31
C ASP A 69 0.27 -4.10 -7.60
N ALA A 70 -0.27 -5.31 -7.41
CA ALA A 70 0.46 -6.38 -6.76
C ALA A 70 1.27 -7.23 -7.74
N LYS A 71 1.05 -7.08 -9.05
CA LYS A 71 1.54 -8.02 -10.06
C LYS A 71 2.61 -7.40 -10.94
N CYS A 72 3.66 -8.17 -11.21
CA CYS A 72 4.78 -7.76 -12.04
C CYS A 72 4.65 -8.30 -13.48
N ASP A 73 3.46 -8.24 -14.07
CA ASP A 73 3.14 -8.82 -15.38
C ASP A 73 2.84 -7.80 -16.48
N ALA A 74 3.21 -6.52 -16.24
CA ALA A 74 3.01 -5.39 -17.15
C ALA A 74 1.54 -5.16 -17.56
N LYS A 75 0.59 -5.71 -16.80
CA LYS A 75 -0.83 -5.46 -16.98
C LYS A 75 -1.26 -4.30 -16.09
N PRO A 76 -1.84 -3.22 -16.65
CA PRO A 76 -2.29 -2.13 -15.82
C PRO A 76 -3.46 -2.58 -14.96
N VAL A 77 -3.53 -2.04 -13.75
CA VAL A 77 -4.64 -2.26 -12.83
C VAL A 77 -5.47 -1.00 -12.75
N TYR A 78 -6.78 -1.12 -12.66
CA TYR A 78 -7.66 0.04 -12.57
C TYR A 78 -8.76 -0.19 -11.55
N VAL A 79 -9.22 0.90 -10.95
CA VAL A 79 -10.43 0.92 -10.14
C VAL A 79 -11.52 1.61 -10.93
N THR A 80 -12.74 1.06 -10.88
CA THR A 80 -13.94 1.74 -11.35
C THR A 80 -14.90 1.89 -10.19
N TRP A 81 -15.55 3.05 -10.11
CA TRP A 81 -16.45 3.36 -9.02
C TRP A 81 -17.63 4.20 -9.47
N LYS A 82 -18.72 4.10 -8.73
CA LYS A 82 -19.94 4.89 -8.88
C LYS A 82 -20.11 5.76 -7.64
N PHE A 83 -20.03 7.07 -7.83
CA PHE A 83 -20.46 8.04 -6.83
C PHE A 83 -21.97 8.15 -6.82
N VAL A 84 -22.58 8.22 -5.62
CA VAL A 84 -23.99 8.52 -5.42
C VAL A 84 -24.12 9.59 -4.34
N THR A 85 -24.61 10.78 -4.71
CA THR A 85 -24.82 11.89 -3.78
C THR A 85 -26.03 12.73 -4.20
N GLY A 86 -26.88 13.14 -3.26
CA GLY A 86 -27.98 14.07 -3.50
C GLY A 86 -28.94 13.69 -4.65
N GLY A 87 -29.13 12.39 -4.92
CA GLY A 87 -29.97 11.91 -6.03
C GLY A 87 -29.29 11.85 -7.40
N TRP A 88 -28.02 12.22 -7.50
CA TRP A 88 -27.19 12.06 -8.70
C TRP A 88 -26.23 10.88 -8.55
N SER A 89 -25.85 10.29 -9.67
CA SER A 89 -24.78 9.30 -9.69
C SER A 89 -23.90 9.40 -10.93
N ARG A 90 -22.61 9.11 -10.76
CA ARG A 90 -21.61 9.12 -11.84
C ARG A 90 -20.66 7.95 -11.70
N TRP A 91 -20.37 7.33 -12.84
CA TRP A 91 -19.30 6.35 -12.97
C TRP A 91 -17.98 7.03 -13.33
N GLU A 92 -16.90 6.61 -12.69
CA GLU A 92 -15.54 7.03 -12.95
C GLU A 92 -14.60 5.82 -12.92
N SER A 93 -13.40 6.02 -13.45
CA SER A 93 -12.32 5.03 -13.41
C SER A 93 -10.97 5.73 -13.38
N ALA A 94 -9.99 5.03 -12.82
CA ALA A 94 -8.59 5.46 -12.80
C ALA A 94 -7.68 4.23 -12.85
N THR A 95 -6.61 4.36 -13.62
CA THR A 95 -5.64 3.30 -13.89
C THR A 95 -4.33 3.62 -13.21
N ASN A 96 -3.76 2.63 -12.52
CA ASN A 96 -2.40 2.70 -12.00
C ASN A 96 -1.45 2.04 -13.01
N ASP A 97 -0.75 2.89 -13.77
CA ASP A 97 0.30 2.49 -14.71
C ASP A 97 1.71 2.52 -14.08
N GLY A 98 1.79 2.75 -12.76
CA GLY A 98 3.06 2.84 -12.03
C GLY A 98 3.84 1.52 -11.99
N GLY A 99 3.18 0.41 -12.31
CA GLY A 99 3.78 -0.93 -12.33
C GLY A 99 3.93 -1.54 -10.94
N CYS A 100 4.48 -2.75 -10.92
CA CYS A 100 4.49 -3.64 -9.78
C CYS A 100 4.96 -3.03 -8.47
N GLY A 101 4.18 -3.23 -7.41
CA GLY A 101 4.52 -2.78 -6.07
C GLY A 101 4.24 -1.31 -5.81
N ASN A 102 3.72 -0.56 -6.80
CA ASN A 102 3.37 0.84 -6.63
C ASN A 102 1.91 1.03 -6.24
N THR A 103 1.69 2.03 -5.40
CA THR A 103 0.34 2.47 -4.97
C THR A 103 0.06 3.85 -5.54
N MET A 104 -1.08 4.01 -6.20
CA MET A 104 -1.58 5.29 -6.69
C MET A 104 -2.73 5.79 -5.81
N GLY A 105 -2.59 7.01 -5.30
CA GLY A 105 -3.66 7.70 -4.57
C GLY A 105 -4.62 8.43 -5.51
N ILE A 106 -5.93 8.24 -5.34
CA ILE A 106 -6.99 8.88 -6.14
C ILE A 106 -7.89 9.69 -5.20
N ASN A 107 -7.86 11.02 -5.30
CA ASN A 107 -8.70 11.88 -4.47
C ASN A 107 -10.15 11.85 -4.96
N LEU A 108 -11.09 11.59 -4.05
CA LEU A 108 -12.53 11.46 -4.33
C LEU A 108 -13.32 12.71 -3.91
N GLY A 109 -12.67 13.67 -3.25
CA GLY A 109 -13.32 14.82 -2.64
C GLY A 109 -13.88 14.54 -1.24
N GLY A 110 -14.47 15.55 -0.62
CA GLY A 110 -15.12 15.46 0.69
C GLY A 110 -16.64 15.45 0.60
N GLY A 111 -17.30 15.48 1.76
CA GLY A 111 -18.76 15.50 1.87
C GLY A 111 -19.40 14.11 1.88
N GLY A 112 -20.72 14.08 2.08
CA GLY A 112 -21.48 12.82 2.22
C GLY A 112 -21.82 12.18 0.87
N PHE A 113 -21.41 10.94 0.69
CA PHE A 113 -21.75 10.15 -0.50
C PHE A 113 -21.69 8.65 -0.22
N THR A 114 -22.39 7.88 -1.06
CA THR A 114 -22.21 6.43 -1.16
C THR A 114 -21.35 6.12 -2.37
N ILE A 115 -20.51 5.11 -2.26
CA ILE A 115 -19.61 4.67 -3.32
C ILE A 115 -19.74 3.16 -3.53
N ASP A 116 -19.93 2.75 -4.78
CA ASP A 116 -19.84 1.35 -5.22
C ASP A 116 -18.59 1.21 -6.07
N TYR A 117 -17.65 0.33 -5.73
CA TYR A 117 -16.37 0.22 -6.43
C TYR A 117 -15.89 -1.21 -6.58
N LYS A 118 -15.05 -1.43 -7.59
CA LYS A 118 -14.33 -2.68 -7.83
C LYS A 118 -12.97 -2.38 -8.45
N VAL A 119 -12.01 -3.25 -8.23
CA VAL A 119 -10.69 -3.20 -8.86
C VAL A 119 -10.57 -4.30 -9.90
N CYS A 120 -9.90 -4.02 -11.01
CA CYS A 120 -9.74 -4.90 -12.15
C CYS A 120 -8.30 -4.88 -12.66
N VAL A 121 -7.91 -5.95 -13.34
CA VAL A 121 -6.63 -6.09 -14.07
C VAL A 121 -6.95 -6.14 -15.55
N ASP A 122 -6.29 -5.31 -16.35
CA ASP A 122 -6.43 -5.32 -17.81
C ASP A 122 -5.69 -6.54 -18.41
N ASP A 123 -6.43 -7.62 -18.57
CA ASP A 123 -5.92 -8.86 -19.14
C ASP A 123 -5.87 -8.80 -20.69
N GLY A 124 -6.42 -7.75 -21.30
CA GLY A 124 -6.31 -7.44 -22.73
C GLY A 124 -7.12 -8.32 -23.68
N PHE A 125 -7.98 -9.22 -23.16
CA PHE A 125 -8.75 -10.17 -23.97
C PHE A 125 -10.18 -10.35 -23.41
N LEU A 126 -11.06 -9.41 -23.78
CA LEU A 126 -12.53 -9.44 -23.68
C LEU A 126 -13.15 -9.37 -22.27
N ASP A 127 -12.53 -9.90 -21.23
CA ASP A 127 -13.01 -9.81 -19.85
C ASP A 127 -11.86 -9.56 -18.88
N ASP A 128 -11.88 -8.41 -18.21
CA ASP A 128 -10.89 -8.06 -17.21
C ASP A 128 -11.15 -8.80 -15.89
N SER A 129 -10.10 -9.31 -15.27
CA SER A 129 -10.21 -9.97 -13.97
C SER A 129 -10.52 -8.94 -12.88
N CYS A 130 -11.78 -8.84 -12.51
CA CYS A 130 -12.27 -7.91 -11.49
C CYS A 130 -12.55 -8.57 -10.14
N SER A 131 -12.45 -7.76 -9.08
CA SER A 131 -13.07 -8.07 -7.79
C SER A 131 -14.60 -8.05 -7.89
N GLY A 132 -15.26 -8.58 -6.86
CA GLY A 132 -16.65 -8.22 -6.59
C GLY A 132 -16.81 -6.72 -6.33
N THR A 133 -18.04 -6.21 -6.44
CA THR A 133 -18.35 -4.81 -6.08
C THR A 133 -18.46 -4.67 -4.57
N VAL A 134 -17.73 -3.70 -4.02
CA VAL A 134 -17.81 -3.27 -2.63
C VAL A 134 -18.59 -1.97 -2.56
N ARG A 135 -19.47 -1.85 -1.57
CA ARG A 135 -20.24 -0.63 -1.29
C ARG A 135 -19.80 -0.06 0.04
N ASP A 136 -19.56 1.25 0.07
CA ASP A 136 -19.27 2.00 1.29
C ASP A 136 -19.81 3.44 1.21
N HIS A 137 -19.51 4.25 2.21
CA HIS A 137 -19.91 5.65 2.32
C HIS A 137 -18.80 6.50 2.97
N ASN A 138 -18.80 7.77 2.59
CA ASN A 138 -18.04 8.83 3.24
C ASN A 138 -18.93 9.69 4.13
#